data_AF-A0A1I6K5L0-F1
#
_entry.id   AF-A0A1I6K5L0-F1
#
_cell.length_a   1.000
_cell.length_b   1.000
_cell.length_c   1.000
_cell.angle_alpha   90.00
_cell.angle_beta   90.00
_cell.angle_gamma   90.00
#
_symmetry.space_group_name_H-M   'P 1'
#
loop_
_entity.id
_entity.type
_entity.pdbx_description
1 polymer ?
#
loop_
_entity_poly.entity_id
_entity_poly.type
_entity_poly.pdbx_seq_one_letter_code
_entity_poly.pdbx_strand_id
1 'polypeptide(L)'
;MAEFVQAAGKIVGGVASYEAGRYNNQVAKTEAIEAERDGVVEEARVREAARLAIGEQVAAQAGSGFQPGTGSALEALTQSQVNAVLDAMTLRRQAAAKARAARTQGKIAKASGENALVAGLLGAASSVAGSQSDWAAARAGSSAARSYGGSPAAAAPGPR
;
A
#
# COMPACT_ATOMS: atom_id res chain seq x y z
N MET A 1 -22.88 6.50 28.00
CA MET A 1 -23.28 5.65 26.86
C MET A 1 -22.63 6.09 25.55
N ALA A 2 -22.63 7.37 25.18
CA ALA A 2 -22.04 7.85 23.90
C ALA A 2 -20.52 7.63 23.75
N GLU A 3 -19.72 7.81 24.81
CA GLU A 3 -18.26 7.61 24.72
C GLU A 3 -17.84 6.14 24.56
N PHE A 4 -18.60 5.21 25.12
CA PHE A 4 -18.33 3.77 24.98
C PHE A 4 -18.59 3.29 23.55
N VAL A 5 -19.60 3.87 22.88
CA VAL A 5 -19.88 3.63 21.45
C VAL A 5 -18.78 4.22 20.57
N GLN A 6 -18.24 5.40 20.92
CA GLN A 6 -17.10 5.98 20.21
C GLN A 6 -15.79 5.20 20.41
N ALA A 7 -15.54 4.66 21.61
CA ALA A 7 -14.39 3.78 21.88
C ALA A 7 -14.51 2.42 21.16
N ALA A 8 -15.71 1.84 21.14
CA ALA A 8 -15.99 0.62 20.38
C ALA A 8 -15.83 0.85 18.85
N GLY A 9 -16.26 2.00 18.35
CA GLY A 9 -16.05 2.40 16.95
C GLY A 9 -14.57 2.50 16.55
N LYS A 10 -13.70 2.95 17.47
CA LYS A 10 -12.23 3.02 17.24
C LYS A 10 -11.56 1.65 17.19
N ILE A 11 -12.00 0.69 18.00
CA ILE A 11 -11.47 -0.68 18.00
C ILE A 11 -11.92 -1.43 16.74
N VAL A 12 -13.20 -1.33 16.37
CA VAL A 12 -13.75 -1.92 15.13
C VAL A 12 -13.10 -1.30 13.89
N GLY A 13 -12.85 0.02 13.88
CA GLY A 13 -12.14 0.70 12.80
C GLY A 13 -10.68 0.25 12.64
N GLY A 14 -9.99 -0.10 13.73
CA GLY A 14 -8.63 -0.62 13.69
C GLY A 14 -8.53 -2.03 13.09
N VAL A 15 -9.43 -2.94 13.47
CA VAL A 15 -9.48 -4.31 12.92
C VAL A 15 -9.85 -4.29 11.44
N ALA A 16 -10.84 -3.47 11.05
CA ALA A 16 -11.20 -3.29 9.65
C ALA A 16 -10.03 -2.73 8.82
N SER A 17 -9.24 -1.80 9.37
CA SER A 17 -8.05 -1.24 8.70
C SER A 17 -6.94 -2.27 8.53
N TYR A 18 -6.75 -3.15 9.51
CA TYR A 18 -5.80 -4.27 9.44
C TYR A 18 -6.20 -5.28 8.36
N GLU A 19 -7.48 -5.65 8.33
CA GLU A 19 -8.01 -6.60 7.35
C GLU A 19 -7.98 -6.03 5.93
N ALA A 20 -8.33 -4.75 5.76
CA ALA A 20 -8.18 -4.03 4.50
C ALA A 20 -6.71 -3.96 4.05
N GLY A 21 -5.77 -3.71 4.96
CA GLY A 21 -4.33 -3.71 4.67
C GLY A 21 -3.82 -5.08 4.20
N ARG A 22 -4.31 -6.17 4.81
CA ARG A 22 -3.99 -7.54 4.37
C ARG A 22 -4.60 -7.88 3.01
N TYR A 23 -5.85 -7.50 2.77
CA TYR A 23 -6.51 -7.70 1.49
C TYR A 23 -5.77 -6.96 0.37
N ASN A 24 -5.45 -5.68 0.59
CA ASN A 24 -4.67 -4.87 -0.36
C ASN A 24 -3.28 -5.47 -0.62
N ASN A 25 -2.64 -6.09 0.37
CA ASN A 25 -1.39 -6.82 0.17
C ASN A 25 -1.56 -8.03 -0.75
N GLN A 26 -2.66 -8.77 -0.61
CA GLN A 26 -2.96 -9.91 -1.48
C GLN A 26 -3.27 -9.47 -2.90
N VAL A 27 -4.11 -8.45 -3.08
CA VAL A 27 -4.42 -7.88 -4.39
C VAL A 27 -3.13 -7.41 -5.08
N ALA A 28 -2.29 -6.64 -4.39
CA ALA A 28 -1.04 -6.14 -4.97
C ALA A 28 -0.02 -7.26 -5.30
N LYS A 29 -0.10 -8.42 -4.63
CA LYS A 29 0.70 -9.60 -5.01
C LYS A 29 0.16 -10.25 -6.28
N THR A 30 -1.16 -10.33 -6.43
CA THR A 30 -1.80 -10.82 -7.66
C THR A 30 -1.45 -9.92 -8.84
N GLU A 31 -1.59 -8.59 -8.68
CA GLU A 31 -1.18 -7.60 -9.69
C GLU A 31 0.31 -7.75 -10.06
N ALA A 32 1.18 -8.03 -9.09
CA ALA A 32 2.60 -8.26 -9.37
C ALA A 32 2.84 -9.53 -10.21
N ILE A 33 2.08 -10.59 -9.98
CA ILE A 33 2.15 -11.84 -10.75
C ILE A 33 1.61 -11.62 -12.15
N GLU A 34 0.50 -10.90 -12.29
CA GLU A 34 -0.08 -10.54 -13.58
C GLU A 34 0.88 -9.67 -14.40
N ALA A 35 1.50 -8.65 -13.80
CA ALA A 35 2.50 -7.81 -14.47
C ALA A 35 3.72 -8.61 -14.95
N GLU A 36 4.16 -9.62 -14.19
CA GLU A 36 5.23 -10.53 -14.62
C GLU A 36 4.79 -11.42 -15.79
N ARG A 37 3.55 -11.92 -15.77
CA ARG A 37 2.98 -12.73 -16.85
C ARG A 37 2.81 -11.92 -18.13
N ASP A 38 2.26 -10.73 -18.04
CA ASP A 38 2.08 -9.82 -19.17
C ASP A 38 3.42 -9.48 -19.81
N GLY A 39 4.45 -9.23 -18.99
CA GLY A 39 5.81 -9.00 -19.48
C GLY A 39 6.39 -10.18 -20.28
N VAL A 40 6.13 -11.42 -19.86
CA VAL A 40 6.58 -12.63 -20.57
C VAL A 40 5.82 -12.82 -21.88
N VAL A 41 4.51 -12.57 -21.89
CA VAL A 41 3.69 -12.66 -23.11
C VAL A 41 4.14 -11.62 -24.13
N GLU A 42 4.40 -10.40 -23.69
CA GLU A 42 4.81 -9.33 -24.59
C GLU A 42 6.25 -9.52 -25.11
N GLU A 43 7.16 -10.04 -24.28
CA GLU A 43 8.48 -10.50 -24.73
C GLU A 43 8.38 -11.58 -25.82
N ALA A 44 7.46 -12.54 -25.65
CA ALA A 44 7.22 -13.58 -26.64
C ALA A 44 6.69 -13.01 -27.97
N ARG A 45 5.77 -12.03 -27.92
CA ARG A 45 5.27 -11.33 -29.13
C ARG A 45 6.38 -10.59 -29.88
N VAL A 46 7.23 -9.84 -29.16
CA VAL A 46 8.33 -9.10 -29.79
C VAL A 46 9.31 -10.07 -30.48
N ARG A 47 9.60 -11.22 -29.84
CA ARG A 47 10.42 -12.27 -30.46
C ARG A 47 9.77 -12.90 -31.68
N GLU A 48 8.46 -13.18 -31.63
CA GLU A 48 7.70 -13.72 -32.75
C GLU A 48 7.72 -12.76 -33.94
N ALA A 49 7.45 -11.48 -33.69
CA ALA A 49 7.48 -10.43 -34.71
C ALA A 49 8.87 -10.27 -35.33
N ALA A 50 9.93 -10.33 -34.52
CA ALA A 50 11.31 -10.30 -35.01
C ALA A 50 11.63 -11.51 -35.91
N ARG A 51 11.18 -12.71 -35.54
CA ARG A 51 11.36 -13.92 -36.38
C ARG A 51 10.61 -13.82 -37.70
N LEU A 52 9.38 -13.32 -37.68
CA LEU A 52 8.58 -13.10 -38.90
C LEU A 52 9.28 -12.09 -39.83
N ALA A 53 9.73 -10.95 -39.30
CA ALA A 53 10.45 -9.95 -40.07
C ALA A 53 11.73 -10.50 -40.71
N ILE A 54 12.51 -11.30 -39.97
CA ILE A 54 13.69 -11.99 -40.52
C ILE A 54 13.29 -12.96 -41.62
N GLY A 55 12.24 -13.77 -41.41
CA GLY A 55 11.75 -14.72 -42.41
C GLY A 55 11.29 -14.03 -43.70
N GLU A 56 10.59 -12.90 -43.57
CA GLU A 56 10.13 -12.09 -44.68
C GLU A 56 11.29 -11.46 -45.46
N GLN A 57 12.32 -10.97 -44.75
CA GLN A 57 13.56 -10.47 -45.36
C GLN A 57 14.35 -11.55 -46.08
N VAL A 58 14.47 -12.75 -45.49
CA VAL A 58 15.13 -13.90 -46.13
C VAL A 58 14.35 -14.33 -47.37
N ALA A 59 13.02 -14.40 -47.30
CA ALA A 59 12.18 -14.73 -48.45
C ALA A 59 12.26 -13.67 -49.56
N ALA A 60 12.28 -12.38 -49.21
CA ALA A 60 12.47 -11.29 -50.17
C ALA A 60 13.85 -11.32 -50.84
N GLN A 61 14.90 -11.67 -50.10
CA GLN A 61 16.25 -11.86 -50.65
C GLN A 61 16.32 -13.10 -51.57
N ALA A 62 15.67 -14.20 -51.18
CA ALA A 62 15.60 -15.41 -51.99
C ALA A 62 14.80 -15.20 -53.29
N GLY A 63 13.71 -14.43 -53.25
CA GLY A 63 12.86 -14.13 -54.41
C GLY A 63 13.46 -13.12 -55.40
N SER A 64 14.42 -12.29 -54.95
CA SER A 64 15.08 -11.28 -55.78
C SER A 64 16.36 -11.76 -56.49
N GLY A 65 16.73 -13.04 -56.34
CA GLY A 65 17.91 -13.62 -56.99
C GLY A 65 19.24 -12.99 -56.54
N PHE A 66 19.25 -12.36 -55.36
CA PHE A 66 20.34 -11.53 -54.90
C PHE A 66 21.49 -12.38 -54.32
N GLN A 67 22.73 -12.08 -54.70
CA GLN A 67 23.93 -12.71 -54.15
C GLN A 67 24.07 -12.36 -52.65
N PRO A 68 24.14 -13.35 -51.74
CA PRO A 68 24.30 -13.10 -50.32
C PRO A 68 25.71 -12.58 -50.07
N GLY A 69 25.88 -11.27 -49.83
CA GLY A 69 27.23 -10.72 -49.61
C GLY A 69 27.41 -9.21 -49.54
N THR A 70 26.38 -8.36 -49.71
CA THR A 70 26.56 -6.92 -49.49
C THR A 70 26.41 -6.62 -47.99
N GLY A 71 27.49 -6.17 -47.36
CA GLY A 71 27.57 -5.96 -45.91
C GLY A 71 26.42 -5.14 -45.30
N SER A 72 25.77 -4.26 -46.07
CA SER A 72 24.67 -3.42 -45.59
C SER A 72 23.38 -4.18 -45.23
N ALA A 73 23.04 -5.27 -45.92
CA ALA A 73 21.80 -6.01 -45.65
C ALA A 73 21.94 -6.92 -44.42
N LEU A 74 23.11 -7.53 -44.25
CA LEU A 74 23.43 -8.34 -43.07
C LEU A 74 23.57 -7.46 -41.83
N GLU A 75 24.17 -6.28 -41.98
CA GLU A 75 24.31 -5.30 -40.90
C GLU A 75 22.95 -4.71 -40.47
N ALA A 76 22.03 -4.46 -41.41
CA ALA A 76 20.66 -4.06 -41.10
C ALA A 76 19.88 -5.16 -40.34
N LEU A 77 20.08 -6.44 -40.70
CA LEU A 77 19.50 -7.60 -40.01
C LEU A 77 20.03 -7.74 -38.58
N THR A 78 21.35 -7.59 -38.39
CA THR A 78 21.94 -7.62 -37.04
C THR A 78 21.49 -6.44 -36.20
N GLN A 79 21.38 -5.24 -36.77
CA GLN A 79 20.90 -4.05 -36.05
C GLN A 79 19.43 -4.21 -35.62
N SER A 80 18.58 -4.78 -36.49
CA SER A 80 17.18 -5.06 -36.16
C SER A 80 17.04 -6.08 -35.02
N GLN A 81 17.87 -7.13 -35.03
CA GLN A 81 17.91 -8.12 -33.94
C GLN A 81 18.41 -7.52 -32.63
N VAL A 82 19.46 -6.69 -32.65
CA VAL A 82 19.97 -6.01 -31.47
C VAL A 82 18.90 -5.10 -30.86
N ASN A 83 18.17 -4.35 -31.70
CA ASN A 83 17.06 -3.50 -31.26
C ASN A 83 15.93 -4.33 -30.65
N ALA A 84 15.54 -5.45 -31.27
CA ALA A 84 14.51 -6.35 -30.73
C ALA A 84 14.90 -6.95 -29.37
N VAL A 85 16.19 -7.30 -29.18
CA VAL A 85 16.71 -7.80 -27.89
C VAL A 85 16.71 -6.71 -26.83
N LEU A 86 17.12 -5.49 -27.19
CA LEU A 86 17.06 -4.33 -26.28
C LEU A 86 15.63 -4.01 -25.86
N ASP A 87 14.68 -4.09 -26.78
CA ASP A 87 13.28 -3.82 -26.51
C ASP A 87 12.67 -4.90 -25.60
N ALA A 88 12.96 -6.17 -25.88
CA ALA A 88 12.61 -7.30 -25.01
C ALA A 88 13.19 -7.14 -23.59
N MET A 89 14.46 -6.74 -23.47
CA MET A 89 15.08 -6.47 -22.17
C MET A 89 14.44 -5.29 -21.45
N THR A 90 14.06 -4.25 -22.19
CA THR A 90 13.38 -3.07 -21.65
C THR A 90 11.99 -3.43 -21.12
N LEU A 91 11.20 -4.18 -21.90
CA LEU A 91 9.92 -4.75 -21.49
C LEU A 91 10.03 -5.59 -20.22
N ARG A 92 11.00 -6.50 -20.17
CA ARG A 92 11.23 -7.34 -18.99
C ARG A 92 11.64 -6.51 -17.77
N ARG A 93 12.46 -5.48 -17.95
CA ARG A 93 12.84 -4.56 -16.88
C ARG A 93 11.64 -3.74 -16.38
N GLN A 94 10.79 -3.26 -17.27
CA GLN A 94 9.56 -2.53 -16.91
C GLN A 94 8.57 -3.42 -16.17
N ALA A 95 8.35 -4.66 -16.63
CA ALA A 95 7.51 -5.64 -15.95
C ALA A 95 8.03 -5.94 -14.54
N ALA A 96 9.34 -6.18 -14.39
CA ALA A 96 9.97 -6.40 -13.10
C ALA A 96 9.86 -5.17 -12.17
N ALA A 97 9.98 -3.95 -12.72
CA ALA A 97 9.80 -2.72 -11.96
C ALA A 97 8.36 -2.56 -11.46
N LYS A 98 7.36 -2.79 -12.33
CA LYS A 98 5.93 -2.80 -11.96
C LYS A 98 5.62 -3.81 -10.87
N ALA A 99 6.12 -5.05 -11.01
CA ALA A 99 5.93 -6.09 -10.02
C ALA A 99 6.57 -5.76 -8.66
N ARG A 100 7.76 -5.15 -8.65
CA ARG A 100 8.38 -4.65 -7.40
C ARG A 100 7.59 -3.50 -6.78
N ALA A 101 7.10 -2.57 -7.59
CA ALA A 101 6.27 -1.46 -7.13
C ALA A 101 4.98 -1.97 -6.46
N ALA A 102 4.24 -2.87 -7.14
CA ALA A 102 3.02 -3.49 -6.60
C ALA A 102 3.30 -4.25 -5.29
N ARG A 103 4.34 -5.10 -5.23
CA ARG A 103 4.74 -5.77 -3.98
C ARG A 103 5.07 -4.80 -2.85
N THR A 104 5.72 -3.68 -3.17
CA THR A 104 6.09 -2.64 -2.20
C THR A 104 4.85 -1.91 -1.70
N GLN A 105 3.94 -1.54 -2.59
CA GLN A 105 2.66 -0.92 -2.27
C GLN A 105 1.80 -1.82 -1.37
N GLY A 106 1.74 -3.12 -1.66
CA GLY A 106 1.06 -4.10 -0.81
C GLY A 106 1.68 -4.21 0.58
N LYS A 107 3.01 -4.15 0.71
CA LYS A 107 3.70 -4.13 2.02
C LYS A 107 3.39 -2.85 2.80
N ILE A 108 3.37 -1.70 2.13
CA ILE A 108 3.01 -0.40 2.73
C ILE A 108 1.57 -0.44 3.23
N ALA A 109 0.62 -0.94 2.42
CA ALA A 109 -0.79 -1.05 2.80
C ALA A 109 -1.00 -1.98 4.01
N LYS A 110 -0.24 -3.09 4.08
CA LYS A 110 -0.26 -3.97 5.25
C LYS A 110 0.29 -3.26 6.50
N ALA A 111 1.45 -2.62 6.37
CA ALA A 111 2.08 -1.89 7.47
C ALA A 111 1.22 -0.72 7.96
N SER A 112 0.53 -0.01 7.06
CA SER A 112 -0.40 1.05 7.45
C SER A 112 -1.61 0.50 8.20
N GLY A 113 -2.14 -0.66 7.80
CA GLY A 113 -3.22 -1.33 8.52
C GLY A 113 -2.79 -1.81 9.91
N GLU A 114 -1.59 -2.39 10.02
CA GLU A 114 -0.99 -2.79 11.31
C GLU A 114 -0.77 -1.58 12.23
N ASN A 115 -0.23 -0.48 11.70
CA ASN A 115 -0.06 0.75 12.46
C ASN A 115 -1.40 1.35 12.89
N ALA A 116 -2.43 1.31 12.03
CA ALA A 116 -3.77 1.79 12.38
C ALA A 116 -4.41 0.95 13.50
N LEU A 117 -4.20 -0.37 13.49
CA LEU A 117 -4.63 -1.25 14.58
C LEU A 117 -3.93 -0.89 15.89
N VAL A 118 -2.59 -0.77 15.88
CA VAL A 118 -1.80 -0.42 17.07
C VAL A 118 -2.16 0.98 17.58
N ALA A 119 -2.30 1.97 16.69
CA ALA A 119 -2.73 3.32 17.04
C ALA A 119 -4.16 3.35 17.59
N GLY A 120 -5.07 2.55 17.03
CA GLY A 120 -6.43 2.37 17.54
C GLY A 120 -6.43 1.75 18.94
N LEU A 121 -5.59 0.74 19.17
CA LEU A 121 -5.44 0.07 20.46
C LEU A 121 -4.82 0.99 21.52
N LEU A 122 -3.75 1.70 21.18
CA LEU A 122 -3.10 2.68 22.05
C LEU A 122 -4.01 3.86 22.36
N GLY A 123 -4.75 4.36 21.37
CA GLY A 123 -5.76 5.41 21.56
C GLY A 123 -6.93 4.96 22.45
N ALA A 124 -7.35 3.70 22.35
CA ALA A 124 -8.34 3.12 23.25
C ALA A 124 -7.77 2.99 24.68
N ALA A 125 -6.56 2.45 24.82
CA ALA A 125 -5.91 2.30 26.13
C ALA A 125 -5.64 3.66 26.82
N SER A 126 -5.17 4.67 26.08
CA SER A 126 -4.95 6.02 26.61
C SER A 126 -6.26 6.72 26.95
N SER A 127 -7.33 6.50 26.18
CA SER A 127 -8.66 7.03 26.53
C SER A 127 -9.17 6.41 27.85
N VAL A 128 -8.99 5.10 28.07
CA VAL A 128 -9.40 4.45 29.32
C VAL A 128 -8.54 4.92 30.51
N ALA A 129 -7.22 5.02 30.33
CA ALA A 129 -6.31 5.50 31.38
C ALA A 129 -6.57 6.98 31.73
N GLY A 130 -6.78 7.83 30.72
CA GLY A 130 -7.12 9.24 30.86
C GLY A 130 -8.48 9.45 31.53
N SER A 131 -9.49 8.67 31.14
CA SER A 131 -10.79 8.68 31.81
C SER A 131 -10.69 8.23 33.26
N GLN A 132 -9.85 7.25 33.60
CA GLN A 132 -9.63 6.88 35.00
C GLN A 132 -8.89 7.97 35.80
N SER A 133 -7.89 8.62 35.22
CA SER A 133 -7.20 9.73 35.89
C SER A 133 -8.12 10.94 36.07
N ASP A 134 -8.96 11.26 35.08
CA ASP A 134 -9.95 12.32 35.18
C ASP A 134 -11.05 11.97 36.19
N TRP A 135 -11.48 10.71 36.26
CA TRP A 135 -12.47 10.26 37.24
C TRP A 135 -11.90 10.22 38.66
N ALA A 136 -10.63 9.81 38.82
CA ALA A 136 -9.91 9.86 40.08
C ALA A 136 -9.63 11.31 40.54
N ALA A 137 -9.25 12.19 39.61
CA ALA A 137 -9.07 13.63 39.88
C ALA A 137 -10.41 14.31 40.22
N ALA A 138 -11.50 13.96 39.52
CA ALA A 138 -12.85 14.43 39.84
C ALA A 138 -13.33 13.93 41.21
N ARG A 139 -13.01 12.67 41.57
CA ARG A 139 -13.31 12.15 42.92
C ARG A 139 -12.51 12.87 43.99
N ALA A 140 -11.21 13.07 43.78
CA ALA A 140 -10.33 13.80 44.69
C ALA A 140 -10.77 15.27 44.88
N GLY A 141 -11.19 15.94 43.81
CA GLY A 141 -11.77 17.28 43.86
C GLY A 141 -13.14 17.33 44.57
N SER A 142 -13.98 16.30 44.39
CA SER A 142 -15.30 16.22 45.04
C SER A 142 -15.25 15.84 46.52
N SER A 143 -14.18 15.17 46.99
CA SER A 143 -13.92 14.92 48.41
C SER A 143 -13.32 16.13 49.12
N ALA A 144 -12.52 16.94 48.42
CA ALA A 144 -12.01 18.20 48.96
C ALA A 144 -13.14 19.23 49.15
N ALA A 145 -14.07 19.33 48.18
CA ALA A 145 -15.20 20.26 48.23
C ALA A 145 -16.27 19.92 49.29
N ARG A 146 -16.39 18.65 49.71
CA ARG A 146 -17.34 18.23 50.77
C ARG A 146 -16.82 18.40 52.20
N SER A 147 -15.52 18.59 52.40
CA SER A 147 -14.94 18.82 53.74
C SER A 147 -15.00 20.28 54.21
N TYR A 148 -15.31 21.22 53.32
CA TYR A 148 -15.43 22.66 53.62
C TYR A 148 -16.90 23.15 53.68
N GLY A 149 -17.84 22.24 53.92
CA GLY A 149 -19.26 22.53 54.10
C GLY A 149 -19.70 22.43 55.56
N GLY A 150 -18.85 22.85 56.49
CA GLY A 150 -19.21 22.97 57.91
C GLY A 150 -20.14 24.16 58.13
N SER A 151 -21.42 23.87 58.31
CA SER A 151 -22.49 24.66 58.95
C SER A 151 -22.16 26.11 59.36
N PRO A 152 -22.86 27.14 58.85
CA PRO A 152 -22.88 28.44 59.53
C PRO A 152 -23.70 28.29 60.82
N ALA A 153 -22.99 28.18 61.94
CA ALA A 153 -23.56 28.25 63.27
C ALA A 153 -24.10 29.68 63.52
N ALA A 154 -25.36 29.71 63.95
CA ALA A 154 -26.10 30.75 64.65
C ALA A 154 -25.33 32.04 65.04
N ALA A 155 -25.78 33.18 64.49
CA ALA A 155 -25.61 34.49 65.10
C ALA A 155 -26.99 35.01 65.55
N ALA A 156 -27.17 35.11 66.86
CA ALA A 156 -28.38 35.52 67.56
C ALA A 156 -28.76 37.00 67.32
N PRO A 157 -30.03 37.41 67.55
CA PRO A 157 -30.52 38.77 67.29
C PRO A 157 -30.37 39.76 68.47
N GLY A 158 -29.96 41.00 68.17
CA GLY A 158 -30.21 42.25 68.94
C GLY A 158 -29.09 42.76 69.88
N PRO A 159 -29.16 44.00 70.43
CA PRO A 159 -30.27 44.96 70.39
C PRO A 159 -29.92 46.45 70.07
N ARG A 160 -30.98 47.16 69.61
CA ARG A 160 -31.27 48.61 69.65
C ARG A 160 -30.47 49.59 68.79
#